data_AF-A0A9Q3YRV5-F1
#
_entry.id   AF-A0A9Q3YRV5-F1
#
_cell.length_a   1.000
_cell.length_b   1.000
_cell.length_c   1.000
_cell.angle_alpha   90.00
_cell.angle_beta   90.00
_cell.angle_gamma   90.00
#
_symmetry.space_group_name_H-M   'P 1'
#
loop_
_entity.id
_entity.type
_entity.pdbx_description
1 polymer ?
#
loop_
_entity_poly.entity_id
_entity_poly.type
_entity_poly.pdbx_seq_one_letter_code
_entity_poly.pdbx_strand_id
1 'polypeptide(L)' 'MKTLFTTQYTTLYQFLIAITCAVLGYNLYQEIVHPENSRLTLSIILVVLTYYTAQKYGQKIEKKF' A
#
# COMPACT_ATOMS: atom_id res chain seq x y z
N MET A 1 22.21 16.95 -5.77
CA MET A 1 21.23 15.95 -6.26
C MET A 1 19.91 16.09 -5.50
N LYS A 2 18.89 16.74 -6.07
CA LYS A 2 17.54 16.83 -5.46
C LYS A 2 16.50 15.94 -6.14
N THR A 3 16.81 15.38 -7.31
CA THR A 3 15.87 14.64 -8.18
C THR A 3 15.91 13.12 -7.99
N LEU A 4 17.00 12.56 -7.47
CA LEU A 4 17.17 11.12 -7.30
C LEU A 4 16.33 10.56 -6.14
N PHE A 5 16.12 11.38 -5.09
CA PHE A 5 15.32 10.97 -3.94
C PHE A 5 13.83 10.94 -4.28
N THR A 6 13.32 11.93 -5.01
CA THR A 6 11.89 12.02 -5.36
C THR A 6 11.41 10.85 -6.20
N THR A 7 12.20 10.38 -7.17
CA THR A 7 11.83 9.22 -8.01
C THR A 7 11.81 7.91 -7.22
N GLN A 8 12.78 7.71 -6.31
CA GLN A 8 12.80 6.50 -5.47
C GLN A 8 11.60 6.42 -4.53
N TYR A 9 11.19 7.55 -3.92
CA TYR A 9 10.01 7.57 -3.08
C TYR A 9 8.74 7.23 -3.86
N THR A 10 8.53 7.83 -5.03
CA THR A 10 7.37 7.53 -5.88
C THR A 10 7.31 6.05 -6.28
N THR A 11 8.45 5.47 -6.66
CA THR A 11 8.54 4.04 -7.00
C THR A 11 8.20 3.15 -5.78
N LEU A 12 8.75 3.45 -4.60
CA LEU A 12 8.45 2.70 -3.38
C LEU A 12 6.97 2.73 -3.00
N TYR A 13 6.29 3.88 -3.17
CA TYR A 13 4.84 3.98 -2.93
C TYR A 13 4.03 3.13 -3.90
N GLN A 14 4.37 3.15 -5.20
CA GLN A 14 3.71 2.30 -6.18
C GLN A 14 3.88 0.81 -5.86
N PHE A 15 5.08 0.39 -5.44
CA PHE A 15 5.32 -0.99 -4.99
C PHE A 15 4.52 -1.33 -3.72
N LEU A 16 4.50 -0.43 -2.72
CA LEU A 16 3.73 -0.65 -1.49
C LEU A 16 2.24 -0.82 -1.79
N ILE A 17 1.68 0.00 -2.69
CA ILE A 17 0.28 -0.11 -3.12
C ILE A 17 0.05 -1.44 -3.85
N ALA A 18 0.92 -1.82 -4.79
CA ALA A 18 0.80 -3.06 -5.54
C ALA A 18 0.81 -4.29 -4.60
N ILE A 19 1.72 -4.33 -3.63
CA ILE A 19 1.79 -5.39 -2.62
C ILE A 19 0.53 -5.40 -1.77
N THR A 20 0.08 -4.23 -1.30
CA THR A 20 -1.14 -4.11 -0.48
C THR A 20 -2.36 -4.65 -1.23
N CYS A 21 -2.50 -4.32 -2.52
CA CYS A 21 -3.59 -4.84 -3.36
C CYS A 21 -3.51 -6.36 -3.55
N ALA A 22 -2.31 -6.91 -3.81
CA ALA A 22 -2.13 -8.36 -3.97
C ALA A 22 -2.49 -9.12 -2.68
N VAL A 23 -2.04 -8.61 -1.52
CA VAL A 23 -2.34 -9.19 -0.20
C VAL A 23 -3.84 -9.11 0.11
N LEU A 24 -4.46 -7.96 -0.13
CA LEU A 24 -5.91 -7.80 0.07
C LEU A 24 -6.71 -8.74 -0.83
N GLY A 25 -6.39 -8.78 -2.13
CA GLY A 25 -7.07 -9.64 -3.10
C GLY A 25 -6.94 -11.13 -2.76
N TYR A 26 -5.75 -11.57 -2.35
CA TYR A 26 -5.53 -12.95 -1.89
C TYR A 26 -6.38 -13.27 -0.66
N ASN A 27 -6.40 -12.40 0.35
CA ASN A 27 -7.17 -12.66 1.57
C ASN A 27 -8.69 -12.54 1.35
N LEU A 28 -9.16 -11.68 0.43
CA LEU A 28 -10.56 -11.66 0.01
C LEU A 28 -10.95 -12.97 -0.69
N TYR A 29 -10.08 -13.49 -1.56
CA TYR A 29 -10.30 -14.80 -2.19
C TYR A 29 -10.34 -15.92 -1.14
N GLN A 30 -9.40 -15.93 -0.19
CA GLN A 30 -9.41 -16.90 0.92
C GLN A 30 -10.68 -16.78 1.77
N GLU A 31 -11.15 -15.58 2.10
CA GLU A 31 -12.40 -15.39 2.87
C GLU A 31 -13.61 -16.05 2.19
N ILE A 32 -13.64 -16.07 0.85
CA ILE A 32 -14.72 -16.67 0.07
C ILE A 32 -14.55 -18.18 -0.08
N VAL A 33 -13.33 -18.66 -0.33
CA VAL A 33 -13.08 -20.06 -0.72
C VAL A 33 -12.61 -20.95 0.44
N HIS A 34 -11.77 -20.42 1.33
CA HIS A 34 -11.17 -21.10 2.48
C HIS A 34 -11.04 -20.13 3.68
N PRO A 35 -12.17 -19.73 4.30
CA PRO A 35 -12.20 -18.68 5.31
C PRO A 35 -11.27 -18.96 6.51
N GLU A 36 -11.02 -20.22 6.83
CA GLU A 36 -10.08 -20.65 7.88
C GLU A 36 -8.62 -20.19 7.66
N ASN A 37 -8.25 -19.93 6.41
CA ASN A 37 -6.91 -19.46 6.04
C ASN A 37 -6.85 -17.93 5.85
N SER A 38 -8.02 -17.27 5.83
CA SER A 38 -8.11 -15.84 5.57
C SER A 38 -7.59 -15.03 6.74
N ARG A 39 -6.81 -14.00 6.42
CA ARG A 39 -6.34 -12.97 7.35
C ARG A 39 -6.88 -11.61 6.90
N LEU A 40 -8.18 -11.55 6.59
CA LEU A 40 -8.83 -10.34 6.07
C LEU A 40 -8.66 -9.13 6.99
N THR A 41 -8.83 -9.31 8.31
CA THR A 41 -8.65 -8.23 9.29
C THR A 41 -7.26 -7.61 9.21
N LEU A 42 -6.21 -8.43 9.11
CA LEU A 42 -4.83 -7.95 8.97
C LEU A 42 -4.62 -7.24 7.63
N SER A 43 -5.24 -7.73 6.55
CA SER A 43 -5.17 -7.10 5.24
C SER A 43 -5.83 -5.72 5.22
N ILE A 44 -6.96 -5.56 5.92
CA ILE A 44 -7.64 -4.26 6.07
C ILE A 44 -6.75 -3.29 6.87
N ILE A 45 -6.12 -3.74 7.96
CA ILE A 45 -5.17 -2.93 8.72
C ILE A 45 -4.01 -2.46 7.83
N LEU A 46 -3.48 -3.36 6.98
CA LEU A 46 -2.42 -3.01 6.03
C LEU A 46 -2.87 -1.93 5.05
N VAL A 47 -4.11 -2.01 4.53
CA VAL A 47 -4.68 -0.97 3.64
C VAL A 47 -4.73 0.40 4.32
N VAL A 48 -5.19 0.45 5.58
CA VAL A 48 -5.25 1.70 6.36
C VAL A 48 -3.84 2.29 6.55
N LEU A 49 -2.85 1.44 6.88
CA LEU A 49 -1.46 1.88 7.03
C LEU A 49 -0.88 2.40 5.71
N THR A 50 -1.12 1.69 4.60
CA THR A 50 -0.69 2.12 3.27
C THR A 50 -1.34 3.45 2.87
N TYR A 51 -2.64 3.63 3.16
CA TYR A 51 -3.35 4.89 2.93
C TYR A 51 -2.75 6.04 3.75
N TYR A 52 -2.54 5.85 5.06
CA TYR A 52 -1.97 6.88 5.92
C TYR A 52 -0.54 7.27 5.49
N THR A 53 0.26 6.27 5.09
CA THR A 53 1.61 6.50 4.59
C THR A 53 1.56 7.25 3.25
N ALA A 54 0.70 6.84 2.32
CA ALA A 54 0.50 7.54 1.05
C ALA A 54 0.01 8.98 1.25
N GLN A 55 -0.89 9.24 2.19
CA GLN A 55 -1.37 10.59 2.50
C GLN A 55 -0.24 11.45 3.09
N LYS A 56 0.46 10.95 4.11
CA LYS A 56 1.49 11.73 4.83
C LYS A 56 2.73 12.03 3.99
N TYR A 57 3.13 11.08 3.15
CA TYR A 57 4.39 11.17 2.41
C TYR A 57 4.20 11.38 0.89
N GLY A 58 3.08 10.95 0.31
CA GLY A 58 2.72 11.25 -1.08
C GLY A 58 2.39 12.73 -1.28
N GLN A 59 1.66 13.36 -0.36
CA GLN A 59 1.37 14.81 -0.43
C GLN A 59 2.61 15.71 -0.29
N LYS A 60 3.68 15.22 0.37
CA LYS A 60 4.96 15.95 0.46
C LYS A 60 5.71 16.00 -0.88
N ILE A 61 5.37 15.13 -1.83
CA ILE A 61 5.98 15.10 -3.16
C ILE A 61 5.26 16.11 -4.09
N GLU A 62 3.94 16.25 -3.96
CA GLU A 62 3.15 17.21 -4.77
C GLU A 62 3.35 18.67 -4.36
N LYS A 63 3.48 18.99 -3.07
CA LYS A 63 3.62 20.38 -2.57
C LYS A 63 4.97 21.05 -2.87
N LYS A 64 5.80 20.49 -3.74
CA LYS A 64 7.15 20.99 -4.04
C LYS A 64 7.32 21.59 -5.44
N PHE A 65 6.22 21.92 -6.10
CA PHE A 65 6.19 22.65 -7.36
C PHE A 65 5.62 24.05 -7.16
#